data_AF-A0A5Y6FC50-F1
#
_entry.id   AF-A0A5Y6FC50-F1
#
_cell.length_a   1.000
_cell.length_b   1.000
_cell.length_c   1.000
_cell.angle_alpha   90.00
_cell.angle_beta   90.00
_cell.angle_gamma   90.00
#
_symmetry.space_group_name_H-M   'P 1'
#
loop_
_entity.id
_entity.type
_entity.pdbx_description
1 polymer ?
#
loop_
_entity_poly.entity_id
_entity_poly.type
_entity_poly.pdbx_seq_one_letter_code
_entity_poly.pdbx_strand_id
1 'polypeptide(L)'
;MLKISPFIALANCIGFSGYKAYAIGGAIAICVWFYICNLIISKYCGNKYFSLLLSTCLFIPLGMDDIDFLLGQESHLSNVVLSIMICLPVIIYIQESKKSFLCISALAVILMTAE
;
A
#
# COMPACT_ATOMS: atom_id res chain seq x y z
N MET A 1 7.53 -8.65 -3.60
CA MET A 1 6.66 -8.94 -2.43
C MET A 1 6.26 -7.61 -1.81
N LEU A 2 4.98 -7.37 -1.47
CA LEU A 2 4.66 -6.33 -0.47
C LEU A 2 5.63 -6.52 0.69
N LYS A 3 6.21 -5.46 1.27
CA LYS A 3 7.11 -5.62 2.43
C LYS A 3 6.28 -6.03 3.65
N ILE A 4 5.83 -7.27 3.65
CA ILE A 4 5.05 -7.91 4.72
C ILE A 4 5.98 -8.29 5.87
N SER A 5 7.26 -8.58 5.58
CA SER A 5 8.23 -9.05 6.57
C SER A 5 8.31 -8.19 7.84
N PRO A 6 8.32 -6.84 7.77
CA PRO A 6 8.24 -5.99 8.97
C PRO A 6 6.94 -6.20 9.77
N PHE A 7 5.81 -6.38 9.08
CA PHE A 7 4.50 -6.60 9.72
C PHE A 7 4.36 -8.02 10.28
N ILE A 8 4.95 -9.02 9.63
CA ILE A 8 5.06 -10.38 10.14
C ILE A 8 5.95 -10.41 11.38
N ALA A 9 7.08 -9.69 11.36
CA ALA A 9 7.95 -9.55 12.53
C ALA A 9 7.20 -8.89 13.69
N LEU A 10 6.41 -7.86 13.43
CA LEU A 10 5.56 -7.21 14.43
C LEU A 10 4.51 -8.18 15.01
N ALA A 11 3.86 -8.98 14.16
CA ALA A 11 2.95 -10.03 14.62
C ALA A 11 3.66 -11.09 15.49
N ASN A 12 4.89 -11.48 15.13
CA ASN A 12 5.71 -12.38 15.93
C ASN A 12 6.07 -11.77 17.30
N CYS A 13 6.40 -10.49 17.36
CA CYS A 13 6.68 -9.79 18.63
C CYS A 13 5.48 -9.75 19.58
N ILE A 14 4.26 -9.77 19.04
CA ILE A 14 3.00 -9.79 19.81
C ILE A 14 2.64 -11.21 20.27
N GLY A 15 3.42 -12.22 19.88
CA GLY A 15 3.25 -13.62 20.33
C GLY A 15 2.51 -14.52 19.35
N PHE A 16 2.22 -14.04 18.13
CA PHE A 16 1.76 -14.92 17.05
C PHE A 16 2.95 -15.72 16.49
N SER A 17 2.68 -16.88 15.91
CA SER A 17 3.73 -17.71 15.30
C SER A 17 3.21 -18.47 14.08
N GLY A 18 4.14 -18.86 13.21
CA GLY A 18 3.86 -19.61 11.98
C GLY A 18 2.85 -18.89 11.09
N TYR A 19 1.86 -19.64 10.58
CA TYR A 19 0.82 -19.12 9.69
C TYR A 19 0.00 -17.97 10.30
N LYS A 20 -0.21 -17.94 11.63
CA LYS A 20 -0.97 -16.86 12.27
C LYS A 20 -0.23 -15.53 12.18
N ALA A 21 1.09 -15.53 12.38
CA ALA A 21 1.90 -14.33 12.23
C ALA A 21 1.92 -13.85 10.78
N TYR A 22 1.92 -14.79 9.82
CA TYR A 22 1.81 -14.48 8.41
C TYR A 22 0.49 -13.78 8.06
N ALA A 23 -0.65 -14.40 8.41
CA ALA A 23 -1.97 -13.86 8.12
C ALA A 23 -2.20 -12.49 8.78
N ILE A 24 -1.79 -12.33 10.04
CA ILE A 24 -1.95 -11.07 10.76
C ILE A 24 -1.01 -9.99 10.20
N GLY A 25 0.24 -10.34 9.91
CA GLY A 25 1.19 -9.43 9.27
C GLY A 25 0.70 -8.95 7.90
N GLY A 26 0.15 -9.87 7.08
CA GLY A 26 -0.49 -9.57 5.80
C GLY A 26 -1.66 -8.61 5.93
N ALA A 27 -2.60 -8.90 6.84
CA ALA A 27 -3.76 -8.05 7.09
C ALA A 27 -3.34 -6.63 7.53
N ILE A 28 -2.36 -6.52 8.43
CA ILE A 28 -1.83 -5.22 8.87
C ILE A 28 -1.20 -4.48 7.70
N ALA A 29 -0.37 -5.17 6.90
CA ALA A 29 0.29 -4.57 5.74
C ALA A 29 -0.76 -3.98 4.77
N ILE A 30 -1.78 -4.77 4.40
CA ILE A 30 -2.85 -4.33 3.49
C ILE A 30 -3.55 -3.10 4.04
N CYS A 31 -3.93 -3.09 5.31
CA CYS A 31 -4.58 -1.94 5.94
C CYS A 31 -3.72 -0.67 5.89
N VAL A 32 -2.41 -0.80 6.14
CA VAL A 32 -1.46 0.32 6.08
C VAL A 32 -1.34 0.84 4.65
N TRP A 33 -1.17 -0.05 3.67
CA TRP A 33 -1.05 0.33 2.27
C TRP A 33 -2.33 0.94 1.73
N PHE A 34 -3.49 0.40 2.09
CA PHE A 34 -4.79 0.98 1.79
C PHE A 34 -4.91 2.41 2.33
N TYR A 35 -4.56 2.60 3.60
CA TYR A 35 -4.63 3.91 4.25
C TYR A 35 -3.71 4.94 3.56
N ILE A 36 -2.46 4.58 3.29
CA ILE A 36 -1.49 5.46 2.62
C ILE A 36 -1.96 5.80 1.20
N CYS A 37 -2.44 4.80 0.46
CA CYS A 37 -2.97 5.00 -0.90
C CYS A 37 -4.18 5.94 -0.89
N ASN A 38 -5.15 5.72 0.01
CA ASN A 38 -6.33 6.57 0.13
C ASN A 38 -5.98 8.01 0.53
N LEU A 39 -4.98 8.22 1.40
CA LEU A 39 -4.52 9.58 1.73
C LEU A 39 -3.99 10.32 0.50
N ILE A 40 -3.17 9.66 -0.32
CA ILE A 40 -2.58 10.26 -1.52
C ILE A 40 -3.67 10.54 -2.57
N ILE A 41 -4.57 9.58 -2.81
CA ILE A 41 -5.70 9.76 -3.74
C ILE A 41 -6.63 10.87 -3.23
N SER A 42 -6.96 10.89 -1.93
CA SER A 42 -7.79 11.94 -1.33
C SER A 42 -7.17 13.32 -1.52
N LYS A 43 -5.84 13.42 -1.38
CA LYS A 43 -5.11 14.67 -1.57
C LYS A 43 -5.16 15.14 -3.02
N TYR A 44 -5.10 14.21 -3.97
CA TYR A 44 -5.19 14.51 -5.40
C TYR A 44 -6.62 14.87 -5.84
N CYS A 45 -7.61 14.06 -5.48
CA CYS A 45 -9.00 14.24 -5.93
C CYS A 45 -9.77 15.34 -5.19
N GLY A 46 -9.29 15.78 -4.02
CA GLY A 46 -9.98 16.77 -3.18
C GLY A 46 -11.29 16.29 -2.54
N ASN A 47 -11.71 15.04 -2.79
CA ASN A 47 -12.93 14.43 -2.27
C ASN A 47 -12.64 13.10 -1.58
N LYS A 48 -12.94 13.03 -0.27
CA LYS A 48 -12.68 11.87 0.59
C LYS A 48 -13.54 10.65 0.25
N TYR A 49 -14.77 10.84 -0.21
CA TYR A 49 -15.67 9.72 -0.54
C TYR A 49 -15.26 9.07 -1.86
N PHE A 50 -14.89 9.90 -2.84
CA PHE A 50 -14.42 9.42 -4.12
C PHE A 50 -13.07 8.70 -3.99
N SER A 51 -12.16 9.23 -3.16
CA SER A 51 -10.89 8.55 -2.89
C SER A 51 -11.09 7.21 -2.19
N LEU A 52 -11.99 7.16 -1.20
CA LEU A 52 -12.31 5.92 -0.52
C LEU A 52 -12.84 4.88 -1.51
N LEU A 53 -13.77 5.27 -2.38
CA LEU A 53 -14.30 4.39 -3.42
C LEU A 53 -13.19 3.86 -4.34
N LEU A 54 -12.32 4.73 -4.85
CA LEU A 54 -11.20 4.32 -5.71
C LEU A 54 -10.22 3.40 -5.01
N SER A 55 -9.84 3.72 -3.77
CA SER A 55 -8.97 2.86 -2.97
C SER A 55 -9.63 1.52 -2.68
N THR A 56 -10.93 1.50 -2.37
CA THR A 56 -11.65 0.24 -2.18
C THR A 56 -11.67 -0.58 -3.46
N CYS A 57 -11.98 0.01 -4.61
CA CYS A 57 -11.93 -0.69 -5.90
C CYS A 57 -10.55 -1.29 -6.21
N LEU A 58 -9.48 -0.63 -5.80
CA LEU A 58 -8.10 -1.10 -6.00
C LEU A 58 -7.73 -2.28 -5.08
N PHE A 59 -8.36 -2.35 -3.91
CA PHE A 59 -8.10 -3.37 -2.89
C PHE A 59 -9.17 -4.46 -2.82
N ILE A 60 -10.16 -4.46 -3.72
CA ILE A 60 -11.11 -5.57 -3.85
C ILE A 60 -10.43 -6.69 -4.67
N PRO A 61 -10.29 -7.90 -4.12
CA PRO A 61 -9.91 -9.07 -4.90
C PRO A 61 -11.04 -9.40 -5.88
N LEU A 62 -10.72 -9.45 -7.18
CA LEU A 62 -11.69 -9.76 -8.24
C LEU A 62 -11.43 -11.13 -8.88
N GLY A 63 -10.24 -11.70 -8.67
CA GLY A 63 -9.82 -13.02 -9.13
C GLY A 63 -10.09 -14.13 -8.11
N MET A 64 -10.25 -15.36 -8.59
CA MET A 64 -10.41 -16.55 -7.74
C MET A 64 -9.14 -16.90 -6.96
N ASP A 65 -7.97 -16.55 -7.49
CA ASP A 65 -6.66 -16.79 -6.86
C ASP A 65 -6.24 -15.64 -5.92
N ASP A 66 -7.01 -14.54 -5.87
CA ASP A 66 -6.75 -13.39 -5.00
C ASP A 66 -7.10 -13.68 -3.52
N ILE A 67 -7.24 -14.93 -3.09
CA ILE A 67 -7.37 -15.25 -1.65
C ILE A 67 -6.05 -14.97 -0.93
N ASP A 68 -4.93 -15.19 -1.65
CA ASP A 68 -3.57 -14.84 -1.23
C ASP A 68 -3.37 -13.32 -1.10
N PHE A 69 -4.27 -12.53 -1.71
CA PHE A 69 -4.38 -11.09 -1.51
C PHE A 69 -4.66 -10.74 -0.05
N LEU A 70 -5.54 -11.50 0.62
CA LEU A 70 -5.94 -11.29 2.02
C LEU A 70 -4.82 -11.65 2.99
N LEU A 71 -3.88 -12.48 2.54
CA LEU A 71 -2.67 -12.86 3.26
C LEU A 71 -1.47 -11.93 2.96
N GLY A 72 -1.67 -10.90 2.12
CA GLY A 72 -0.66 -9.91 1.77
C GLY A 72 0.40 -10.43 0.81
N GLN A 73 0.15 -11.58 0.16
CA GLN A 73 1.13 -12.34 -0.62
C GLN A 73 1.27 -11.83 -2.07
N GLU A 74 0.35 -10.97 -2.52
CA GLU A 74 0.30 -10.48 -3.90
C GLU A 74 1.36 -9.41 -4.20
N SER A 75 2.40 -9.81 -4.94
CA SER A 75 3.44 -8.92 -5.48
C SER A 75 2.87 -7.91 -6.47
N HIS A 76 1.82 -8.28 -7.20
CA HIS A 76 1.18 -7.44 -8.20
C HIS A 76 0.48 -6.22 -7.58
N LEU A 77 -0.25 -6.41 -6.47
CA LEU A 77 -0.88 -5.30 -5.75
C LEU A 77 0.17 -4.30 -5.22
N SER A 78 1.29 -4.81 -4.69
CA SER A 78 2.41 -3.96 -4.24
C SER A 78 2.83 -2.98 -5.31
N ASN A 79 3.00 -3.48 -6.54
CA ASN A 79 3.51 -2.70 -7.65
C ASN A 79 2.48 -1.67 -8.12
N VAL A 80 1.19 -2.00 -8.09
CA VAL A 80 0.12 -1.05 -8.39
C VAL A 80 0.08 0.07 -7.35
N VAL A 81 0.09 -0.27 -6.06
CA VAL A 81 0.06 0.72 -4.96
C VAL A 81 1.30 1.61 -5.01
N LEU A 82 2.49 1.03 -5.19
CA LEU A 82 3.74 1.78 -5.29
C LEU A 82 3.75 2.67 -6.54
N SER A 83 3.24 2.20 -7.68
CA SER A 83 3.12 3.03 -8.89
C SER A 83 2.23 4.25 -8.66
N ILE A 84 1.10 4.10 -7.95
CA ILE A 84 0.24 5.22 -7.56
C ILE A 84 0.99 6.19 -6.63
N MET A 85 1.75 5.65 -5.67
CA MET A 85 2.60 6.42 -4.76
C MET A 85 3.79 7.10 -5.45
N ILE A 86 4.16 6.68 -6.66
CA ILE A 86 5.15 7.37 -7.49
C ILE A 86 4.44 8.49 -8.26
N CYS A 87 3.40 8.16 -9.04
CA CYS A 87 2.77 9.08 -9.99
C CYS A 87 2.00 10.22 -9.33
N LEU A 88 1.10 9.93 -8.38
CA LEU A 88 0.23 10.96 -7.80
C LEU A 88 1.02 12.00 -6.98
N PRO A 89 1.98 11.63 -6.12
CA PRO A 89 2.77 12.62 -5.41
C PRO A 89 3.68 13.45 -6.34
N VAL A 90 4.18 12.92 -7.46
CA VAL A 90 4.88 13.74 -8.48
C VAL A 90 3.94 14.79 -9.06
N ILE A 91 2.70 14.41 -9.40
CA ILE A 91 1.72 15.36 -9.93
C ILE A 91 1.37 16.42 -8.88
N ILE A 92 1.14 16.02 -7.62
CA ILE A 92 0.86 16.95 -6.52
C ILE A 92 2.07 17.86 -6.27
N TYR A 93 3.31 17.35 -6.40
CA TYR A 93 4.51 18.18 -6.30
C TYR A 93 4.56 19.25 -7.39
N ILE A 94 4.23 18.91 -8.64
CA ILE A 94 4.17 19.89 -9.73
C ILE A 94 3.13 20.98 -9.44
N GLN A 95 2.01 20.62 -8.82
CA GLN A 95 0.92 21.55 -8.49
C GLN A 95 1.20 22.42 -7.25
N GLU A 96 1.74 21.84 -6.17
CA GLU A 96 1.90 22.51 -4.86
C GLU A 96 3.35 22.92 -4.55
N SER A 97 4.33 22.50 -5.35
CA SER A 97 5.78 22.71 -5.13
C SER A 97 6.33 22.21 -3.77
N LYS A 98 5.59 21.34 -3.07
CA LYS A 98 6.01 20.79 -1.76
C LYS A 98 6.94 19.59 -1.92
N LYS A 99 8.19 19.76 -1.51
CA LYS A 99 9.26 18.73 -1.62
C LYS A 99 8.94 17.42 -0.90
N SER A 100 8.06 17.43 0.11
CA SER A 100 7.63 16.23 0.82
C SER A 100 7.03 15.17 -0.12
N PHE A 101 6.31 15.60 -1.16
CA PHE A 101 5.72 14.66 -2.13
C PHE A 101 6.77 14.01 -3.02
N LEU A 102 7.84 14.74 -3.36
CA LEU A 102 8.97 14.18 -4.09
C LEU A 102 9.73 13.15 -3.24
N CYS A 103 9.84 13.37 -1.93
CA CYS A 103 10.39 12.37 -1.01
C CYS A 103 9.51 11.10 -0.95
N ILE A 104 8.18 11.25 -0.94
CA ILE A 104 7.26 10.10 -0.97
C ILE A 104 7.46 9.29 -2.26
N SER A 105 7.51 9.95 -3.42
CA SER A 105 7.76 9.25 -4.69
C SER A 105 9.12 8.57 -4.72
N ALA A 106 10.18 9.24 -4.25
CA ALA A 106 11.52 8.65 -4.19
C ALA A 106 11.55 7.41 -3.28
N LEU A 107 10.90 7.47 -2.11
CA LEU A 107 10.78 6.34 -1.20
C LEU A 107 9.99 5.20 -1.84
N ALA A 108 8.90 5.49 -2.55
CA ALA A 108 8.13 4.50 -3.28
C ALA A 108 8.96 3.81 -4.39
N VAL A 109 9.77 4.56 -5.14
CA VAL A 109 10.73 3.99 -6.11
C VAL A 109 11.72 3.06 -5.41
N ILE A 110 12.36 3.52 -4.34
CA ILE A 110 13.32 2.71 -3.58
C ILE A 110 12.66 1.42 -3.09
N LEU A 111 11.45 1.50 -2.53
CA LEU A 111 10.70 0.34 -2.06
C LEU A 111 10.34 -0.62 -3.19
N MET A 112 10.00 -0.11 -4.37
CA MET A 112 9.67 -0.91 -5.56
C MET A 112 10.90 -1.58 -6.16
N THR A 113 12.07 -0.93 -6.12
CA THR A 113 13.33 -1.51 -6.60
C THR A 113 14.03 -2.40 -5.58
N ALA A 114 13.69 -2.27 -4.29
CA ALA A 114 14.27 -3.04 -3.20
C ALA A 114 13.62 -4.44 -3.08
N GLU A 115 13.34 -5.06 -4.22
CA GLU A 115 13.00 -6.48 -4.33
C GLU A 115 14.17 -7.36 -3.89
#